data_AF-A0A482DHX1-F1
#
_entry.id   AF-A0A482DHX1-F1
#
_cell.length_a   1.000
_cell.length_b   1.000
_cell.length_c   1.000
_cell.angle_alpha   90.00
_cell.angle_beta   90.00
_cell.angle_gamma   90.00
#
_symmetry.space_group_name_H-M   'P 1'
#
loop_
_entity.id
_entity.type
_entity.pdbx_description
1 polymer ?
#
loop_
_entity_poly.entity_id
_entity_poly.type
_entity_poly.pdbx_seq_one_letter_code
_entity_poly.pdbx_strand_id
1 'polypeptide(L)'
;MYDPTSILSRLLESTPARLKTIPQGQGIYALYDHEGHARYIGITAKCLNDRIVKRHVGGDDNSHKFSTVYNAGRMFHARKAPTSCPRDGKIAKELRRLFVREHCRAVAIALPGLSWAELLSLEANVLAAAPADAKRWNDARVLSAIDPVDQLNAFLAAIEWPPEKHLAVDRQAERWKSLPR
;
A
#
# COMPACT_ATOMS: atom_id res chain seq x y z
N MET A 1 -12.47 1.43 -26.97
CA MET A 1 -12.50 2.22 -25.73
C MET A 1 -12.85 1.28 -24.58
N TYR A 2 -12.15 1.34 -23.45
CA TYR A 2 -12.40 0.44 -22.32
C TYR A 2 -13.65 0.87 -21.55
N ASP A 3 -14.56 -0.07 -21.25
CA ASP A 3 -15.76 0.20 -20.45
C ASP A 3 -15.41 0.32 -18.96
N PRO A 4 -15.69 1.46 -18.29
CA PRO A 4 -15.37 1.67 -16.87
C PRO A 4 -16.00 0.64 -15.93
N THR A 5 -17.25 0.25 -16.16
CA THR A 5 -17.96 -0.71 -15.28
C THR A 5 -17.36 -2.10 -15.39
N SER A 6 -17.01 -2.54 -16.60
CA SER A 6 -16.31 -3.80 -16.83
C SER A 6 -14.91 -3.80 -16.21
N ILE A 7 -14.18 -2.67 -16.29
CA ILE A 7 -12.88 -2.50 -15.62
C ILE A 7 -13.04 -2.59 -14.10
N LEU A 8 -14.03 -1.88 -13.53
CA LEU A 8 -14.30 -1.93 -12.10
C LEU A 8 -14.64 -3.36 -11.63
N SER A 9 -15.53 -4.04 -12.34
CA SER A 9 -15.91 -5.43 -12.02
C SER A 9 -14.69 -6.33 -12.04
N ARG A 10 -13.85 -6.24 -13.07
CA ARG A 10 -12.57 -6.97 -13.11
C ARG A 10 -11.65 -6.61 -11.95
N LEU A 11 -11.54 -5.34 -11.57
CA LEU A 11 -10.71 -4.93 -10.45
C LEU A 11 -11.18 -5.50 -9.11
N LEU A 12 -12.48 -5.68 -8.91
CA LEU A 12 -13.10 -6.10 -7.65
C LEU A 12 -13.37 -7.61 -7.55
N GLU A 13 -13.60 -8.28 -8.68
CA GLU A 13 -14.01 -9.69 -8.73
C GLU A 13 -12.85 -10.63 -9.08
N SER A 14 -11.77 -10.11 -9.68
CA SER A 14 -10.58 -10.93 -9.93
C SER A 14 -9.89 -11.29 -8.62
N THR A 15 -9.37 -12.51 -8.52
CA THR A 15 -8.54 -12.92 -7.37
C THR A 15 -7.35 -11.98 -7.21
N PRO A 16 -7.21 -11.27 -6.08
CA PRO A 16 -6.09 -10.36 -5.86
C PRO A 16 -4.76 -11.12 -5.82
N ALA A 17 -3.82 -10.68 -6.66
CA ALA A 17 -2.56 -11.37 -6.84
C ALA A 17 -1.49 -10.88 -5.85
N ARG A 18 -0.48 -11.73 -5.59
CA ARG A 18 0.70 -11.34 -4.83
C ARG A 18 1.44 -10.23 -5.58
N LEU A 19 2.01 -9.27 -4.85
CA LEU A 19 2.64 -8.09 -5.46
C LEU A 19 3.82 -8.41 -6.40
N LYS A 20 4.40 -9.62 -6.31
CA LYS A 20 5.48 -10.08 -7.21
C LYS A 20 5.02 -10.42 -8.63
N THR A 21 3.72 -10.66 -8.84
CA THR A 21 3.17 -11.11 -10.15
C THR A 21 2.49 -9.98 -10.91
N ILE A 22 2.66 -8.73 -10.47
CA ILE A 22 2.03 -7.57 -11.11
C ILE A 22 2.61 -7.36 -12.52
N PRO A 23 1.75 -7.22 -13.54
CA PRO A 23 2.18 -7.02 -14.92
C PRO A 23 3.02 -5.75 -15.08
N GLN A 24 3.81 -5.73 -16.15
CA GLN A 24 4.56 -4.55 -16.59
C GLN A 24 3.67 -3.64 -17.43
N GLY A 25 4.12 -2.40 -17.64
CA GLY A 25 3.49 -1.45 -18.57
C GLY A 25 2.37 -0.61 -17.96
N GLN A 26 1.77 0.22 -18.82
CA GLN A 26 0.70 1.16 -18.49
C GLN A 26 -0.59 0.45 -18.07
N GLY A 27 -1.36 1.05 -17.15
CA GLY A 27 -2.71 0.55 -16.87
C GLY A 27 -3.35 1.10 -15.61
N ILE A 28 -4.34 0.35 -15.11
CA ILE A 28 -5.14 0.63 -13.93
C ILE A 28 -5.03 -0.52 -12.93
N TYR A 29 -5.18 -0.23 -11.64
CA TYR A 29 -5.05 -1.21 -10.58
C TYR A 29 -5.91 -0.89 -9.36
N ALA A 30 -6.21 -1.92 -8.58
CA ALA A 30 -6.78 -1.84 -7.25
C ALA A 30 -5.80 -2.42 -6.22
N LEU A 31 -5.61 -1.72 -5.10
CA LEU A 31 -4.83 -2.19 -3.96
C LEU A 31 -5.75 -2.78 -2.91
N TYR A 32 -5.34 -3.94 -2.41
CA TYR A 32 -6.05 -4.70 -1.39
C TYR A 32 -5.23 -4.70 -0.10
N ASP A 33 -5.88 -4.43 1.02
CA ASP A 33 -5.24 -4.43 2.33
C ASP A 33 -4.96 -5.85 2.85
N HIS A 34 -4.47 -5.92 4.09
CA HIS A 34 -4.11 -7.16 4.78
C HIS A 34 -5.32 -8.02 5.16
N GLU A 35 -6.54 -7.47 5.09
CA GLU A 35 -7.80 -8.17 5.34
C GLU A 35 -8.43 -8.69 4.03
N GLY A 36 -7.83 -8.37 2.88
CA GLY A 36 -8.33 -8.77 1.58
C GLY A 36 -9.40 -7.84 1.01
N HIS A 37 -9.53 -6.62 1.53
CA HIS A 37 -10.48 -5.64 1.01
C HIS A 37 -9.82 -4.68 0.03
N ALA A 38 -10.49 -4.37 -1.08
CA ALA A 38 -10.08 -3.29 -1.96
C ALA A 38 -10.16 -1.95 -1.20
N ARG A 39 -9.16 -1.09 -1.36
CA ARG A 39 -9.11 0.21 -0.65
C ARG A 39 -8.72 1.39 -1.52
N TYR A 40 -8.02 1.14 -2.62
CA TYR A 40 -7.51 2.18 -3.51
C TYR A 40 -7.58 1.74 -4.96
N ILE A 41 -8.04 2.61 -5.83
CA ILE A 41 -7.95 2.44 -7.29
C ILE A 41 -7.02 3.51 -7.85
N GLY A 42 -6.12 3.13 -8.75
CA GLY A 42 -5.17 4.06 -9.33
C GLY A 42 -4.77 3.69 -10.74
N ILE A 43 -4.18 4.66 -11.46
CA ILE A 43 -3.58 4.46 -12.79
C ILE A 43 -2.06 4.71 -12.80
N THR A 44 -1.43 4.25 -13.87
CA THR A 44 -0.10 4.72 -14.26
C THR A 44 0.10 4.69 -15.76
N ALA A 45 0.63 5.79 -16.31
CA ALA A 45 1.08 5.88 -17.71
C ALA A 45 2.43 5.19 -17.98
N LYS A 46 3.14 4.75 -16.92
CA LYS A 46 4.49 4.20 -17.03
C LYS A 46 4.48 2.70 -16.88
N CYS A 47 4.55 2.22 -15.64
CA CYS A 47 4.64 0.81 -15.32
C CYS A 47 3.89 0.49 -14.03
N LEU A 48 2.94 -0.45 -14.12
CA LEU A 48 2.15 -0.98 -13.01
C LEU A 48 3.03 -1.57 -11.93
N ASN A 49 3.98 -2.43 -12.30
CA ASN A 49 4.92 -3.02 -11.36
C ASN A 49 5.71 -1.95 -10.58
N ASP A 50 6.27 -0.95 -11.26
CA ASP A 50 6.98 0.15 -10.60
C ASP A 50 6.07 0.95 -9.67
N ARG A 51 4.85 1.27 -10.12
CA ARG A 51 3.91 2.05 -9.34
C ARG A 51 3.43 1.31 -8.11
N ILE A 52 3.12 0.01 -8.21
CA ILE A 52 2.62 -0.77 -7.09
C ILE A 52 3.78 -1.22 -6.19
N VAL A 53 4.77 -1.91 -6.74
CA VAL A 53 5.80 -2.61 -5.95
C VAL A 53 6.91 -1.70 -5.47
N LYS A 54 7.38 -0.73 -6.28
CA LYS A 54 8.45 0.18 -5.86
C LYS A 54 7.89 1.36 -5.07
N ARG A 55 6.81 1.96 -5.58
CA ARG A 55 6.24 3.18 -5.02
C ARG A 55 5.27 2.89 -3.88
N HIS A 56 4.12 2.27 -4.12
CA HIS A 56 3.14 2.04 -3.05
C HIS A 56 3.71 1.27 -1.86
N VAL A 57 4.53 0.24 -2.08
CA VAL A 57 5.17 -0.53 -0.99
C VAL A 57 6.39 0.19 -0.38
N GLY A 58 7.27 0.74 -1.21
CA GLY A 58 8.62 1.13 -0.79
C GLY A 58 8.90 2.63 -0.65
N GLY A 59 8.00 3.48 -1.15
CA GLY A 59 8.16 4.93 -1.12
C GLY A 59 7.81 5.54 0.24
N ASP A 60 7.92 6.87 0.34
CA ASP A 60 7.71 7.62 1.59
C ASP A 60 6.76 8.84 1.43
N ASP A 61 6.04 8.92 0.32
CA ASP A 61 5.14 10.04 0.00
C ASP A 61 3.67 9.63 0.16
N ASN A 62 2.78 10.59 0.39
CA ASN A 62 1.35 10.33 0.62
C ASN A 62 0.61 9.68 -0.57
N SER A 63 1.19 9.74 -1.77
CA SER A 63 0.65 9.00 -2.93
C SER A 63 0.95 7.50 -2.88
N HIS A 64 1.80 7.04 -1.96
CA HIS A 64 2.25 5.66 -1.81
C HIS A 64 1.47 4.94 -0.72
N LYS A 65 0.20 4.68 -1.00
CA LYS A 65 -0.81 4.18 -0.06
C LYS A 65 -0.37 3.10 0.94
N PHE A 66 0.21 1.98 0.53
CA PHE A 66 0.67 0.97 1.51
C PHE A 66 1.73 1.53 2.46
N SER A 67 2.71 2.25 1.94
CA SER A 67 3.74 2.87 2.76
C SER A 67 3.14 3.89 3.74
N THR A 68 2.10 4.63 3.36
CA THR A 68 1.44 5.61 4.24
C THR A 68 0.59 4.92 5.31
N VAL A 69 -0.30 4.00 4.91
CA VAL A 69 -1.29 3.36 5.80
C VAL A 69 -0.62 2.48 6.85
N TYR A 70 0.44 1.76 6.50
CA TYR A 70 1.12 0.88 7.45
C TYR A 70 2.25 1.57 8.21
N ASN A 71 2.45 2.89 8.07
CA ASN A 71 3.44 3.64 8.85
C ASN A 71 2.90 3.98 10.25
N ALA A 72 2.57 2.96 11.04
CA ALA A 72 2.00 3.08 12.38
C ALA A 72 2.63 2.06 13.34
N GLY A 73 2.52 2.36 14.64
CA GLY A 73 2.94 1.47 15.71
C GLY A 73 4.36 0.96 15.51
N ARG A 74 4.49 -0.35 15.47
CA ARG A 74 5.75 -1.09 15.28
C ARG A 74 6.44 -0.85 13.93
N MET A 75 5.67 -0.45 12.93
CA MET A 75 6.14 -0.18 11.56
C MET A 75 6.38 1.31 11.30
N PHE A 76 6.24 2.15 12.33
CA PHE A 76 6.38 3.59 12.23
C PHE A 76 7.82 4.04 11.96
N HIS A 77 7.95 5.04 11.10
CA HIS A 77 9.17 5.78 10.88
C HIS A 77 8.85 7.25 10.55
N ALA A 78 9.41 8.17 11.34
CA ALA A 78 9.38 9.61 11.08
C ALA A 78 10.77 10.13 10.71
N ARG A 79 11.16 9.96 9.45
CA ARG A 79 12.49 10.35 8.93
C ARG A 79 12.87 11.82 9.20
N LYS A 80 11.87 12.71 9.22
CA LYS A 80 12.06 14.15 9.40
C LYS A 80 12.09 14.59 10.87
N ALA A 81 11.76 13.71 11.81
CA ALA A 81 11.78 14.03 13.23
C ALA A 81 13.22 13.96 13.76
N PRO A 82 13.78 15.04 14.36
CA PRO A 82 15.16 15.06 14.88
C PRO A 82 15.43 13.97 15.92
N THR A 83 14.39 13.59 16.66
CA THR A 83 14.47 12.57 17.70
C THR A 83 14.44 11.14 17.16
N SER A 84 14.30 10.93 15.85
CA SER A 84 14.16 9.60 15.25
C SER A 84 15.51 8.89 15.17
N CYS A 85 15.60 7.71 15.78
CA CYS A 85 16.74 6.80 15.56
C CYS A 85 16.74 6.34 14.09
N PRO A 86 17.76 6.68 13.28
CA PRO A 86 17.76 6.33 11.85
C PRO A 86 17.85 4.83 11.61
N ARG A 87 18.49 4.08 12.51
CA ARG A 87 18.59 2.61 12.42
C ARG A 87 17.24 1.94 12.65
N ASP A 88 16.58 2.29 13.76
CA ASP A 88 15.28 1.71 14.09
C ASP A 88 14.23 2.08 13.03
N GLY A 89 14.27 3.31 12.51
CA GLY A 89 13.38 3.74 11.44
C GLY A 89 13.58 2.97 10.13
N LYS A 90 14.83 2.62 9.80
CA LYS A 90 15.12 1.74 8.65
C LYS A 90 14.57 0.33 8.87
N ILE A 91 14.71 -0.23 10.08
CA ILE A 91 14.18 -1.56 10.44
C ILE A 91 12.64 -1.56 10.36
N ALA A 92 11.97 -0.55 10.91
CA ALA A 92 10.52 -0.43 10.81
C ALA A 92 10.03 -0.29 9.36
N LYS A 93 10.77 0.46 8.52
CA LYS A 93 10.50 0.52 7.07
C LYS A 93 10.70 -0.83 6.38
N GLU A 94 11.72 -1.59 6.79
CA GLU A 94 11.95 -2.95 6.29
C GLU A 94 10.78 -3.86 6.68
N LEU A 95 10.37 -3.86 7.95
CA LEU A 95 9.23 -4.64 8.47
C LEU A 95 7.97 -4.36 7.66
N ARG A 96 7.64 -3.07 7.47
CA ARG A 96 6.50 -2.62 6.68
C ARG A 96 6.52 -3.17 5.26
N ARG A 97 7.68 -3.12 4.59
CA ARG A 97 7.81 -3.63 3.22
C ARG A 97 7.60 -5.14 3.16
N LEU A 98 8.12 -5.88 4.14
CA LEU A 98 7.95 -7.32 4.23
C LEU A 98 6.49 -7.68 4.51
N PHE A 99 5.88 -7.04 5.52
CA PHE A 99 4.48 -7.23 5.89
C PHE A 99 3.53 -6.96 4.72
N VAL A 100 3.69 -5.82 4.04
CA VAL A 100 2.86 -5.47 2.87
C VAL A 100 3.00 -6.49 1.74
N ARG A 101 4.20 -7.01 1.50
CA ARG A 101 4.39 -8.03 0.45
C ARG A 101 3.77 -9.36 0.81
N GLU A 102 3.75 -9.70 2.10
CA GLU A 102 3.19 -10.96 2.57
C GLU A 102 1.67 -10.92 2.63
N HIS A 103 1.09 -9.84 3.16
CA HIS A 103 -0.34 -9.78 3.48
C HIS A 103 -1.18 -8.98 2.48
N CYS A 104 -0.63 -7.94 1.85
CA CYS A 104 -1.41 -7.14 0.90
C CYS A 104 -1.39 -7.72 -0.52
N ARG A 105 -2.38 -7.38 -1.31
CA ARG A 105 -2.54 -7.85 -2.69
C ARG A 105 -2.88 -6.71 -3.63
N ALA A 106 -2.86 -6.99 -4.93
CA ALA A 106 -3.38 -6.06 -5.92
C ALA A 106 -3.96 -6.81 -7.12
N VAL A 107 -4.97 -6.20 -7.73
CA VAL A 107 -5.43 -6.54 -9.08
C VAL A 107 -4.93 -5.44 -10.01
N ALA A 108 -4.32 -5.80 -11.13
CA ALA A 108 -3.75 -4.84 -12.07
C ALA A 108 -4.08 -5.27 -13.50
N ILE A 109 -4.57 -4.32 -14.29
CA ILE A 109 -4.99 -4.54 -15.67
C ILE A 109 -4.11 -3.66 -16.56
N ALA A 110 -3.30 -4.30 -17.39
CA ALA A 110 -2.50 -3.59 -18.40
C ALA A 110 -3.41 -3.04 -19.49
N LEU A 111 -3.26 -1.75 -19.79
CA LEU A 111 -4.06 -1.01 -20.78
C LEU A 111 -3.10 -0.25 -21.71
N PRO A 112 -2.41 -0.96 -22.63
CA PRO A 112 -1.45 -0.32 -23.52
C PRO A 112 -2.15 0.60 -24.53
N GLY A 113 -1.47 1.67 -24.93
CA GLY A 113 -1.88 2.55 -26.03
C GLY A 113 -2.87 3.65 -25.65
N LEU A 114 -3.20 3.82 -24.36
CA LEU A 114 -4.00 4.95 -23.92
C LEU A 114 -3.13 6.19 -23.71
N SER A 115 -3.62 7.34 -24.16
CA SER A 115 -3.08 8.63 -23.77
C SER A 115 -3.27 8.89 -22.26
N TRP A 116 -2.54 9.86 -21.73
CA TRP A 116 -2.69 10.28 -20.33
C TRP A 116 -4.11 10.80 -20.03
N ALA A 117 -4.71 11.54 -20.96
CA ALA A 117 -6.07 12.06 -20.82
C ALA A 117 -7.11 10.93 -20.79
N GLU A 118 -6.95 9.90 -21.64
CA GLU A 118 -7.84 8.74 -21.64
C GLU A 118 -7.73 7.92 -20.34
N LEU A 119 -6.51 7.75 -19.81
CA LEU A 119 -6.33 7.10 -18.51
C LEU A 119 -7.00 7.87 -17.37
N LEU A 120 -6.83 9.20 -17.32
CA LEU A 120 -7.45 10.02 -16.29
C LEU A 120 -8.98 9.98 -16.39
N SER A 121 -9.52 10.04 -17.60
CA SER A 121 -10.96 9.91 -17.83
C SER A 121 -11.47 8.53 -17.39
N LEU A 122 -10.74 7.46 -17.72
CA LEU A 122 -11.07 6.11 -17.27
C LEU A 122 -11.03 6.00 -15.74
N GLU A 123 -9.97 6.49 -15.09
CA GLU A 123 -9.85 6.46 -13.62
C GLU A 123 -11.03 7.18 -12.95
N ALA A 124 -11.37 8.38 -13.43
CA ALA A 124 -12.47 9.16 -12.90
C ALA A 124 -13.81 8.40 -13.02
N ASN A 125 -14.09 7.79 -14.16
CA ASN A 125 -15.31 7.02 -14.38
C ASN A 125 -15.36 5.74 -13.53
N VAL A 126 -14.24 5.04 -13.39
CA VAL A 126 -14.13 3.86 -12.52
C VAL A 126 -14.34 4.25 -11.05
N LEU A 127 -13.73 5.35 -10.60
CA LEU A 127 -13.89 5.85 -9.23
C LEU A 127 -15.31 6.33 -8.94
N ALA A 128 -15.99 6.93 -9.92
CA ALA A 128 -17.39 7.34 -9.79
C ALA A 128 -18.31 6.14 -9.55
N ALA A 129 -18.08 5.04 -10.27
CA ALA A 129 -18.86 3.80 -10.15
C ALA A 129 -18.44 2.93 -8.95
N ALA A 130 -17.23 3.09 -8.42
CA ALA A 130 -16.70 2.24 -7.35
C ALA A 130 -17.44 2.44 -6.01
N PRO A 131 -17.70 1.35 -5.26
CA PRO A 131 -18.26 1.46 -3.92
C PRO A 131 -17.30 2.21 -2.99
N ALA A 132 -17.84 2.92 -1.99
CA ALA A 132 -17.06 3.78 -1.09
C ALA A 132 -15.91 3.04 -0.41
N ASP A 133 -16.14 1.79 -0.01
CA ASP A 133 -15.14 0.98 0.67
C ASP A 133 -13.92 0.66 -0.22
N ALA A 134 -14.15 0.39 -1.51
CA ALA A 134 -13.10 0.09 -2.49
C ALA A 134 -12.21 1.28 -2.84
N LYS A 135 -12.68 2.51 -2.58
CA LYS A 135 -11.97 3.76 -2.83
C LYS A 135 -11.69 4.56 -1.55
N ARG A 136 -11.81 3.93 -0.39
CA ARG A 136 -11.64 4.58 0.93
C ARG A 136 -10.31 5.34 1.05
N TRP A 137 -9.24 4.86 0.44
CA TRP A 137 -7.94 5.53 0.45
C TRP A 137 -7.75 6.58 -0.65
N ASN A 138 -8.62 6.61 -1.68
CA ASN A 138 -8.64 7.68 -2.69
C ASN A 138 -9.16 8.98 -2.06
N ASP A 139 -10.27 8.88 -1.33
CA ASP A 139 -10.99 10.05 -0.80
C ASP A 139 -10.42 10.58 0.53
N ALA A 140 -9.50 9.83 1.14
CA ALA A 140 -8.91 10.20 2.41
C ALA A 140 -7.92 11.37 2.26
N ARG A 141 -8.25 12.52 2.87
CA ARG A 141 -7.32 13.65 3.04
C ARG A 141 -6.11 13.25 3.90
N VAL A 142 -6.37 12.44 4.92
CA VAL A 142 -5.37 11.83 5.80
C VAL A 142 -5.72 10.36 5.94
N LEU A 143 -4.74 9.49 5.67
CA LEU A 143 -4.91 8.06 5.88
C LEU A 143 -4.61 7.75 7.35
N SER A 144 -5.59 7.20 8.07
CA SER A 144 -5.36 6.66 9.40
C SER A 144 -4.33 5.55 9.28
N ALA A 145 -3.19 5.72 9.94
CA ALA A 145 -2.16 4.71 9.96
C ALA A 145 -2.59 3.58 10.92
N ILE A 146 -2.43 2.32 10.50
CA ILE A 146 -2.92 1.14 11.21
C ILE A 146 -1.74 0.21 11.51
N ASP A 147 -1.66 -0.26 12.76
CA ASP A 147 -0.83 -1.40 13.16
C ASP A 147 -1.77 -2.62 13.28
N PRO A 148 -1.78 -3.54 12.29
CA PRO A 148 -2.66 -4.71 12.31
C PRO A 148 -2.13 -5.73 13.32
N VAL A 149 -2.56 -5.58 14.57
CA VAL A 149 -1.80 -6.11 15.71
C VAL A 149 -1.56 -7.61 15.62
N ASP A 150 -2.63 -8.37 15.39
CA ASP A 150 -2.62 -9.82 15.40
C ASP A 150 -1.87 -10.40 14.20
N GLN A 151 -2.14 -9.89 13.00
CA GLN A 151 -1.43 -10.30 11.79
C GLN A 151 0.05 -9.94 11.86
N LEU A 152 0.40 -8.78 12.43
CA LEU A 152 1.80 -8.40 12.61
C LEU A 152 2.49 -9.27 13.67
N ASN A 153 1.81 -9.66 14.74
CA ASN A 153 2.34 -10.62 15.72
C ASN A 153 2.65 -11.96 15.05
N ALA A 154 1.68 -12.52 14.31
CA ALA A 154 1.87 -13.77 13.58
C ALA A 154 3.01 -13.66 12.57
N PHE A 155 3.09 -12.54 11.84
CA PHE A 155 4.15 -12.29 10.88
C PHE A 155 5.53 -12.19 11.54
N LEU A 156 5.66 -11.45 12.63
CA LEU A 156 6.92 -11.32 13.38
C LEU A 156 7.38 -12.66 13.97
N ALA A 157 6.45 -13.52 14.38
CA ALA A 157 6.78 -14.88 14.85
C ALA A 157 7.25 -15.80 13.71
N ALA A 158 6.82 -15.54 12.47
CA ALA A 158 7.14 -16.37 11.30
C ALA A 158 8.42 -15.97 10.58
N ILE A 159 8.88 -14.72 10.71
CA ILE A 159 10.11 -14.26 10.06
C ILE A 159 11.34 -14.54 10.93
N GLU A 160 12.41 -15.04 10.31
CA GLU A 160 13.69 -15.26 10.97
C GLU A 160 14.46 -13.93 11.09
N TRP A 161 14.09 -13.12 12.08
CA TRP A 161 14.79 -11.89 12.41
C TRP A 161 15.68 -12.06 13.64
N PRO A 162 16.87 -11.46 13.63
CA PRO A 162 17.74 -11.52 14.79
C PRO A 162 17.18 -10.62 15.92
N PRO A 163 17.46 -10.92 17.20
CA PRO A 163 16.83 -10.27 18.35
C PRO A 163 16.92 -8.74 18.34
N GLU A 164 18.00 -8.17 17.80
CA GLU A 164 18.16 -6.72 17.72
C GLU A 164 17.13 -6.03 16.82
N LYS A 165 16.61 -6.71 15.79
CA LYS A 165 15.54 -6.16 14.96
C LYS A 165 14.22 -6.16 15.71
N HIS A 166 13.92 -7.19 16.49
CA HIS A 166 12.73 -7.21 17.35
C HIS A 166 12.78 -6.07 18.37
N LEU A 167 13.90 -5.88 19.06
CA LEU A 167 14.06 -4.78 20.00
C LEU A 167 13.91 -3.39 19.34
N ALA A 168 14.35 -3.24 18.08
CA ALA A 168 14.16 -2.00 17.33
C ALA A 168 12.68 -1.73 17.01
N VAL A 169 11.92 -2.78 16.72
CA VAL A 169 10.48 -2.70 16.47
C VAL A 169 9.73 -2.29 17.74
N ASP A 170 10.11 -2.84 18.90
CA ASP A 170 9.51 -2.48 20.19
C ASP A 170 9.76 -1.00 20.53
N ARG A 171 10.99 -0.51 20.31
CA ARG A 171 11.30 0.93 20.48
C ARG A 171 10.46 1.83 19.57
N GLN A 172 10.16 1.40 18.35
CA GLN A 172 9.28 2.16 17.45
C GLN A 172 7.82 2.14 17.91
N ALA A 173 7.36 1.04 18.50
CA ALA A 173 6.04 0.96 19.11
C ALA A 173 5.89 1.98 20.26
N GLU A 174 6.87 2.03 21.16
CA GLU A 174 6.87 2.98 22.27
C GLU A 174 6.93 4.44 21.77
N ARG A 175 7.77 4.69 20.76
CA ARG A 175 7.81 5.99 20.11
C ARG A 175 6.47 6.40 19.52
N TRP A 176 5.78 5.49 18.83
CA TRP A 176 4.47 5.78 18.25
C TRP A 176 3.45 6.15 19.33
N LYS A 177 3.46 5.46 20.48
CA LYS A 177 2.60 5.77 21.62
C LYS A 177 2.90 7.13 22.24
N SER A 178 4.16 7.59 22.19
CA SER A 178 4.57 8.88 22.75
C SER A 178 4.28 10.09 21.84
N LEU A 179 3.78 9.88 20.62
CA LEU A 179 3.44 10.99 19.72
C LEU A 179 2.12 11.65 20.17
N PRO A 180 2.02 13.00 20.08
CA PRO A 180 0.75 13.68 20.26
C PRO A 180 -0.23 13.21 19.18
N ARG A 181 -1.46 12.88 19.59
CA ARG A 181 -2.55 12.43 18.70
C ARG A 181 -3.45 13.58 18.29
#